data_AF-A0A3C0N7X9-F1
#
_entry.id   AF-A0A3C0N7X9-F1
#
_cell.length_a   1.000
_cell.length_b   1.000
_cell.length_c   1.000
_cell.angle_alpha   90.00
_cell.angle_beta   90.00
_cell.angle_gamma   90.00
#
_symmetry.space_group_name_H-M   'P 1'
#
loop_
_entity.id
_entity.type
_entity.pdbx_description
1 polymer ?
#
loop_
_entity_poly.entity_id
_entity_poly.type
_entity_poly.pdbx_seq_one_letter_code
_entity_poly.pdbx_strand_id
1 'polypeptide(L)'
;RIFSKNAELMLWKIGQDNWKARLIKDDNNPECLPDEHQILWGTQVEKESNGFTLVSDGSQGLKHAVPLFGITDKFKNGKRPLHLTVRHYIEYSSDGVARIYLSRLVDLFADKGKQ
;
A
#
# COMPACT_ATOMS: atom_id res chain seq x y z
N ARG A 1 -5.53 4.64 -7.82
CA ARG A 1 -6.02 3.38 -7.23
C ARG A 1 -6.83 3.73 -5.99
N ILE A 2 -7.86 2.97 -5.68
CA ILE A 2 -8.65 3.12 -4.46
C ILE A 2 -8.71 1.72 -3.83
N PHE A 3 -8.46 1.61 -2.54
CA PHE A 3 -8.49 0.33 -1.83
C PHE A 3 -9.05 0.49 -0.43
N SER A 4 -9.49 -0.62 0.12
CA SER A 4 -10.08 -0.72 1.45
C SER A 4 -9.83 -2.11 2.01
N LYS A 5 -10.33 -2.35 3.22
CA LYS A 5 -10.25 -3.64 3.89
C LYS A 5 -10.75 -4.81 3.03
N ASN A 6 -11.75 -4.60 2.17
CA ASN A 6 -12.46 -5.69 1.46
C ASN A 6 -12.37 -5.63 -0.08
N ALA A 7 -11.72 -4.60 -0.65
CA ALA A 7 -11.67 -4.43 -2.11
C ALA A 7 -10.57 -3.48 -2.58
N GLU A 8 -10.08 -3.67 -3.81
CA GLU A 8 -9.22 -2.72 -4.56
C GLU A 8 -9.80 -2.45 -5.95
N LEU A 9 -9.87 -1.17 -6.33
CA LEU A 9 -10.13 -0.69 -7.68
C LEU A 9 -8.87 -0.02 -8.26
N MET A 10 -8.36 -0.60 -9.35
CA MET A 10 -7.31 0.00 -10.17
C MET A 10 -7.93 0.51 -11.47
N LEU A 11 -7.74 1.80 -11.75
CA LEU A 11 -8.14 2.46 -13.00
C LEU A 11 -6.88 2.96 -13.69
N TRP A 12 -6.75 2.72 -15.00
CA TRP A 12 -5.62 3.21 -15.80
C TRP A 12 -6.06 3.59 -17.21
N LYS A 13 -5.40 4.60 -17.75
CA LYS A 13 -5.70 5.16 -19.07
C LYS A 13 -5.00 4.34 -20.16
N ILE A 14 -5.66 4.16 -21.30
CA ILE A 14 -5.10 3.55 -22.50
C ILE A 14 -5.34 4.50 -23.67
N GLY A 15 -4.27 5.09 -24.19
CA GLY A 15 -4.38 6.14 -25.22
C GLY A 15 -5.01 7.43 -24.69
N GLN A 16 -5.66 8.18 -25.58
CA GLN A 16 -6.18 9.52 -25.27
C GLN A 16 -7.53 9.51 -24.56
N ASP A 17 -8.42 8.56 -24.89
CA ASP A 17 -9.81 8.59 -24.41
C ASP A 17 -10.31 7.29 -23.79
N ASN A 18 -9.50 6.22 -23.80
CA ASN A 18 -9.92 4.94 -23.22
C ASN A 18 -9.38 4.76 -21.80
N TRP A 19 -10.19 4.08 -20.99
CA TRP A 19 -9.84 3.67 -19.65
C TRP A 19 -10.06 2.18 -19.49
N LYS A 20 -9.19 1.53 -18.72
CA LYS A 20 -9.42 0.17 -18.21
C LYS A 20 -9.46 0.20 -16.70
N ALA A 21 -10.25 -0.71 -16.15
CA ALA A 21 -10.38 -0.91 -14.72
C ALA A 21 -10.22 -2.39 -14.36
N ARG A 22 -9.77 -2.63 -13.13
CA ARG A 22 -9.78 -3.93 -12.47
C ARG A 22 -10.33 -3.74 -11.08
N LEU A 23 -11.32 -4.53 -10.72
CA LEU A 23 -11.91 -4.58 -9.39
C LEU A 23 -11.59 -5.95 -8.78
N ILE A 24 -11.00 -5.93 -7.58
CA ILE A 24 -10.78 -7.11 -6.75
C ILE A 24 -11.66 -6.95 -5.52
N LYS A 25 -12.45 -7.97 -5.19
CA LYS A 25 -13.28 -8.03 -3.98
C LYS A 25 -12.92 -9.29 -3.21
N ASP A 26 -13.05 -9.25 -1.90
CA ASP A 26 -12.96 -10.44 -1.03
C ASP A 26 -14.28 -11.23 -1.03
N ASP A 27 -14.89 -11.49 -2.18
CA ASP A 27 -16.11 -12.28 -2.25
C ASP A 27 -15.82 -13.78 -2.15
N ASN A 28 -16.76 -14.55 -1.59
CA ASN A 28 -16.69 -16.01 -1.49
C ASN A 28 -15.52 -16.58 -0.65
N ASN A 29 -14.95 -15.78 0.27
CA ASN A 29 -13.94 -16.21 1.23
C ASN A 29 -12.76 -16.97 0.58
N PRO A 30 -12.06 -16.35 -0.39
CA PRO A 30 -11.00 -17.01 -1.15
C PRO A 30 -9.84 -17.36 -0.22
N GLU A 31 -9.12 -18.44 -0.56
CA GLU A 31 -7.94 -18.83 0.20
C GLU A 31 -6.86 -17.76 0.07
N CYS A 32 -6.43 -17.22 1.21
CA CYS A 32 -5.45 -16.15 1.28
C CYS A 32 -4.49 -16.35 2.43
N LEU A 33 -3.28 -15.82 2.25
CA LEU A 33 -2.29 -15.73 3.32
C LEU A 33 -2.70 -14.64 4.32
N PRO A 34 -2.19 -14.68 5.56
CA PRO A 34 -2.27 -13.55 6.48
C PRO A 34 -1.78 -12.25 5.82
N ASP A 35 -2.40 -11.12 6.18
CA ASP A 35 -2.03 -9.81 5.64
C ASP A 35 -0.55 -9.50 5.92
N GLU A 36 0.17 -9.10 4.88
CA GLU A 36 1.59 -8.72 4.93
C GLU A 36 1.71 -7.21 5.12
N HIS A 37 2.51 -6.77 6.10
CA HIS A 37 2.83 -5.35 6.28
C HIS A 37 4.20 -5.05 5.68
N GLN A 38 4.21 -4.26 4.59
CA GLN A 38 5.42 -3.78 3.95
C GLN A 38 5.79 -2.40 4.48
N ILE A 39 7.08 -2.19 4.74
CA ILE A 39 7.61 -0.88 5.15
C ILE A 39 7.79 -0.02 3.89
N LEU A 40 7.20 1.17 3.90
CA LEU A 40 7.48 2.18 2.88
C LEU A 40 8.72 3.00 3.28
N TRP A 41 9.55 3.32 2.30
CA TRP A 41 10.74 4.14 2.50
C TRP A 41 10.36 5.57 2.87
N GLY A 42 11.19 6.21 3.70
CA GLY A 42 10.89 7.53 4.23
C GLY A 42 11.24 7.62 5.70
N THR A 43 12.22 8.45 6.01
CA THR A 43 12.68 8.72 7.38
C THR A 43 12.40 10.15 7.83
N GLN A 44 11.99 11.02 6.91
CA GLN A 44 11.60 12.40 7.22
C GLN A 44 10.49 12.90 6.29
N VAL A 45 9.72 13.87 6.81
CA VAL A 45 8.73 14.63 6.04
C VAL A 45 9.39 15.86 5.43
N GLU A 46 9.11 16.11 4.16
CA GLU A 46 9.57 17.30 3.44
C GLU A 46 8.49 18.38 3.40
N LYS A 47 7.25 17.98 3.09
CA LYS A 47 6.07 18.86 3.06
C LYS A 47 4.77 18.08 3.00
N GLU A 48 3.69 18.70 3.45
CA GLU A 48 2.32 18.23 3.24
C GLU A 48 1.59 19.15 2.27
N SER A 49 0.85 18.59 1.31
CA SER A 49 0.07 19.36 0.34
C SER A 49 -1.01 18.48 -0.30
N ASN A 50 -2.23 19.03 -0.45
CA ASN A 50 -3.34 18.40 -1.18
C ASN A 50 -3.71 16.99 -0.68
N GLY A 51 -3.60 16.73 0.62
CA GLY A 51 -3.88 15.41 1.21
C GLY A 51 -2.75 14.38 1.08
N PHE A 52 -1.57 14.81 0.64
CA PHE A 52 -0.37 13.98 0.55
C PHE A 52 0.76 14.53 1.41
N THR A 53 1.59 13.62 1.91
CA THR A 53 2.88 13.93 2.55
C THR A 53 4.00 13.50 1.62
N LEU A 54 4.87 14.43 1.23
CA LEU A 54 6.14 14.13 0.57
C LEU A 54 7.15 13.71 1.63
N VAL A 55 7.70 12.51 1.51
CA VAL A 55 8.73 12.00 2.41
C VAL A 55 10.01 11.71 1.63
N SER A 56 11.14 11.76 2.33
CA SER A 56 12.45 11.37 1.80
C SER A 56 13.13 10.34 2.70
N ASP A 57 13.93 9.45 2.09
CA ASP A 57 14.64 8.38 2.81
C ASP A 57 16.14 8.66 2.95
N GLY A 58 16.61 8.61 4.19
CA GLY A 58 18.02 8.73 4.55
C GLY A 58 18.68 10.02 4.04
N SER A 59 19.99 9.97 3.85
CA SER A 59 20.79 11.08 3.32
C SER A 59 20.81 11.15 1.78
N GLN A 60 20.46 10.05 1.11
CA GLN A 60 20.40 9.97 -0.35
C GLN A 60 19.14 10.65 -0.92
N GLY A 61 18.12 10.88 -0.07
CA GLY A 61 17.01 11.76 -0.41
C GLY A 61 16.05 11.20 -1.45
N LEU A 62 15.92 9.88 -1.59
CA LEU A 62 14.88 9.26 -2.42
C LEU A 62 13.52 9.75 -1.92
N LYS A 63 12.75 10.40 -2.81
CA LYS A 63 11.47 11.02 -2.44
C LYS A 63 10.29 10.29 -3.05
N HIS A 64 9.22 10.18 -2.29
CA HIS A 64 7.91 9.78 -2.80
C HIS A 64 6.80 10.44 -1.97
N ALA A 65 5.60 10.53 -2.54
CA ALA A 65 4.44 11.11 -1.88
C ALA A 65 3.45 10.02 -1.46
N VAL A 66 3.02 10.05 -0.21
CA VAL A 66 2.01 9.13 0.33
C VAL A 66 0.70 9.85 0.61
N PRO A 67 -0.47 9.25 0.34
CA PRO A 67 -1.79 9.83 0.62
C PRO A 67 -2.15 9.73 2.12
N LEU A 68 -1.27 10.23 2.97
CA LEU A 68 -1.46 10.41 4.41
C LEU A 68 -1.09 11.86 4.74
N PHE A 69 -1.72 12.45 5.75
CA PHE A 69 -1.47 13.82 6.22
C PHE A 69 -1.56 13.87 7.75
N GLY A 70 -0.93 14.87 8.37
CA GLY A 70 -0.87 14.97 9.83
C GLY A 70 -0.05 13.85 10.49
N ILE A 71 0.96 13.33 9.79
CA ILE A 71 1.79 12.19 10.23
C ILE A 71 3.23 12.59 10.57
N THR A 72 3.55 13.89 10.54
CA THR A 72 4.89 14.41 10.78
C THR A 72 5.45 13.96 12.14
N ASP A 73 4.62 13.84 13.17
CA ASP A 73 5.01 13.42 14.52
C ASP A 73 5.48 11.95 14.60
N LYS A 74 5.22 11.14 13.57
CA LYS A 74 5.63 9.73 13.48
C LYS A 74 7.07 9.54 13.02
N PHE A 75 7.65 10.53 12.33
CA PHE A 75 9.01 10.48 11.82
C PHE A 75 10.00 10.95 12.89
N LYS A 76 10.50 10.02 13.70
CA LYS A 76 11.48 10.29 14.76
C LYS A 76 12.64 9.31 14.69
N ASN A 77 13.85 9.78 14.98
CA ASN A 77 15.07 8.96 15.13
C ASN A 77 15.37 8.04 13.93
N GLY A 78 15.14 8.51 12.69
CA GLY A 78 15.41 7.74 11.47
C GLY A 78 14.54 6.49 11.28
N LYS A 79 13.43 6.37 12.02
CA LYS A 79 12.45 5.30 11.85
C LYS A 79 11.71 5.43 10.51
N ARG A 80 11.16 4.31 10.06
CA ARG A 80 10.28 4.21 8.88
C ARG A 80 8.88 3.85 9.36
N PRO A 81 8.05 4.84 9.71
CA PRO A 81 6.76 4.60 10.35
C PRO A 81 5.67 4.22 9.35
N LEU A 82 5.94 4.24 8.04
CA LEU A 82 4.93 4.06 7.00
C LEU A 82 4.80 2.60 6.60
N HIS A 83 3.56 2.12 6.56
CA HIS A 83 3.26 0.72 6.25
C HIS A 83 2.16 0.60 5.20
N LEU A 84 2.38 -0.31 4.25
CA LEU A 84 1.39 -0.73 3.27
C LEU A 84 0.99 -2.17 3.58
N THR A 85 -0.30 -2.39 3.83
CA THR A 85 -0.84 -3.73 4.04
C THR A 85 -1.25 -4.33 2.70
N VAL A 86 -0.76 -5.54 2.43
CA VAL A 86 -1.02 -6.31 1.21
C VAL A 86 -1.66 -7.64 1.58
N ARG A 87 -2.68 -8.06 0.83
CA ARG A 87 -3.28 -9.39 0.93
C ARG A 87 -2.91 -10.21 -0.29
N HIS A 88 -2.52 -11.46 -0.06
CA HIS A 88 -2.12 -12.41 -1.08
C HIS A 88 -3.12 -13.55 -1.15
N TYR A 89 -3.73 -13.75 -2.32
CA TYR A 89 -4.59 -14.90 -2.58
C TYR A 89 -3.78 -16.01 -3.23
N ILE A 90 -4.03 -17.23 -2.78
CA ILE A 90 -3.30 -18.39 -3.23
C ILE A 90 -4.22 -19.37 -3.94
N GLU A 91 -3.62 -20.15 -4.82
CA GLU A 91 -4.23 -21.33 -5.39
C GLU A 91 -3.17 -22.44 -5.47
N TYR A 92 -3.64 -23.67 -5.61
CA TYR A 92 -2.79 -24.84 -5.74
C TYR A 92 -2.85 -25.36 -7.18
N SER A 93 -1.70 -25.63 -7.77
CA SER A 93 -1.65 -26.38 -9.04
C SER A 93 -2.01 -27.85 -8.84
N SER A 94 -2.19 -28.57 -9.95
CA SER A 94 -2.58 -29.99 -9.94
C SER A 94 -1.58 -30.92 -9.25
N ASP A 95 -0.32 -30.49 -9.11
CA ASP A 95 0.75 -31.17 -8.37
C ASP A 95 0.84 -30.73 -6.88
N GLY A 96 -0.06 -29.85 -6.43
CA GLY A 96 -0.15 -29.39 -5.04
C GLY A 96 0.76 -28.23 -4.68
N VAL A 97 1.40 -27.56 -5.65
CA VAL A 97 2.23 -26.37 -5.36
C VAL A 97 1.36 -25.14 -5.15
N ALA A 98 1.51 -24.49 -4.00
CA ALA A 98 0.86 -23.21 -3.70
C ALA A 98 1.53 -22.07 -4.47
N ARG A 99 0.73 -21.20 -5.09
CA ARG A 99 1.21 -19.96 -5.70
C ARG A 99 0.32 -18.77 -5.37
N ILE A 100 0.93 -17.60 -5.23
CA ILE A 100 0.20 -16.34 -5.15
C ILE A 100 -0.23 -15.98 -6.58
N TYR A 101 -1.52 -16.10 -6.89
CA TYR A 101 -2.05 -15.73 -8.20
C TYR A 101 -2.52 -14.26 -8.26
N LEU A 102 -2.78 -13.67 -7.08
CA LEU A 102 -3.28 -12.31 -6.97
C LEU A 102 -2.81 -11.66 -5.66
N SER A 103 -2.47 -10.38 -5.74
CA SER A 103 -2.21 -9.52 -4.58
C SER A 103 -3.02 -8.24 -4.70
N ARG A 104 -3.51 -7.74 -3.56
CA ARG A 104 -4.18 -6.43 -3.51
C ARG A 104 -3.73 -5.60 -2.31
N LEU A 105 -3.89 -4.29 -2.45
CA LEU A 105 -3.72 -3.32 -1.37
C LEU A 105 -4.91 -3.38 -0.42
N VAL A 106 -4.64 -3.28 0.88
CA VAL A 106 -5.63 -3.38 1.95
C VAL A 106 -5.71 -2.09 2.75
N ASP A 107 -4.56 -1.59 3.18
CA ASP A 107 -4.47 -0.43 4.07
C ASP A 107 -3.13 0.30 3.89
N LEU A 108 -3.11 1.58 4.22
CA LEU A 108 -1.91 2.41 4.27
C LEU A 108 -1.98 3.23 5.55
N PHE A 109 -0.99 3.05 6.42
CA PHE A 109 -0.99 3.71 7.73
C PHE A 109 0.41 4.15 8.15
N ALA A 110 0.45 5.08 9.11
CA ALA A 110 1.64 5.38 9.86
C ALA A 110 1.54 4.74 11.26
N ASP A 111 2.67 4.34 11.83
CA ASP A 111 2.75 3.81 13.19
C ASP A 111 1.93 4.64 14.19
N LYS A 112 1.22 3.96 15.10
CA LYS A 112 0.58 4.64 16.22
C LYS A 112 1.68 5.29 17.07
N GLY A 113 1.56 6.59 17.31
CA GLY A 113 2.44 7.26 18.27
C GLY A 113 2.32 6.57 19.63
N LYS A 114 3.42 6.41 20.35
CA LYS A 114 3.31 6.07 21.78
C LYS A 114 2.51 7.20 22.45
N GLN A 115 1.39 6.84 23.08
CA GLN A 115 0.68 7.72 24.01
C GLN A 115 1.57 7.95 25.24
#